data_AF-A0A1D1W614-F1
#
_entry.id   AF-A0A1D1W614-F1
#
_cell.length_a   1.000
_cell.length_b   1.000
_cell.length_c   1.000
_cell.angle_alpha   90.00
_cell.angle_beta   90.00
_cell.angle_gamma   90.00
#
_symmetry.space_group_name_H-M   'P 1'
#
loop_
_entity.id
_entity.type
_entity.pdbx_description
1 polymer ?
#
loop_
_entity_poly.entity_id
_entity_poly.type
_entity_poly.pdbx_seq_one_letter_code
_entity_poly.pdbx_strand_id
1 'polypeptide(L)'
;MSLAPSMARILAQHPSRCWRQCLSQVGKSLIAPSFSSPRLSQTCRSYGRAWRPPPRMLLPEKLLKSPPAQVAPADQEEIQFTEMLGDPQLNPFNPKILPEEIQYGDPVEGLEPHEARIHNEVTERINNQITEGSHGRLFAVVFLSGRQYRVTDEDIIMITGVYHVQTGERIRMEKVLAVGCSDFTLLGRPLLDRGFVNVEATVIEKTLSYPIIRFKHLRKIPLRTTRFNREPQTLIRINSVSFGRRLNEQADSQDVVRNIS
;
A
#
# COMPACT_ATOMS: atom_id res chain seq x y z
N MET A 1 -56.17 19.00 -39.90
CA MET A 1 -55.39 19.01 -41.16
C MET A 1 -53.93 18.93 -40.71
N SER A 2 -53.32 17.74 -40.70
CA SER A 2 -52.39 17.27 -41.75
C SER A 2 -51.12 18.15 -41.80
N LEU A 3 -49.87 17.70 -41.72
CA LEU A 3 -49.24 16.41 -41.95
C LEU A 3 -47.82 16.47 -41.35
N ALA A 4 -47.28 15.28 -41.07
CA ALA A 4 -45.93 15.02 -40.60
C ALA A 4 -44.84 15.24 -41.70
N PRO A 5 -43.53 15.11 -41.37
CA PRO A 5 -42.39 15.51 -42.19
C PRO A 5 -41.82 14.39 -43.11
N SER A 6 -41.08 14.79 -44.14
CA SER A 6 -40.24 13.95 -45.04
C SER A 6 -38.86 13.69 -44.39
N MET A 7 -38.47 12.43 -44.12
CA MET A 7 -37.83 11.41 -44.99
C MET A 7 -36.32 11.57 -45.23
N ALA A 8 -35.51 10.72 -44.57
CA ALA A 8 -34.51 9.77 -45.14
C ALA A 8 -33.69 9.15 -43.96
N ARG A 9 -33.87 7.90 -43.52
CA ARG A 9 -33.51 6.55 -44.06
C ARG A 9 -32.01 6.32 -44.36
N ILE A 10 -31.34 5.58 -43.46
CA ILE A 10 -30.38 4.52 -43.80
C ILE A 10 -30.68 3.31 -42.90
N LEU A 11 -30.69 2.13 -43.52
CA LEU A 11 -31.32 0.88 -43.08
C LEU A 11 -30.42 0.03 -42.18
N ALA A 12 -31.04 -0.55 -41.15
CA ALA A 12 -30.57 -1.69 -40.38
C ALA A 12 -30.80 -3.00 -41.16
N GLN A 13 -29.86 -3.95 -41.06
CA GLN A 13 -30.06 -5.32 -41.50
C GLN A 13 -30.53 -6.20 -40.33
N HIS A 14 -31.50 -7.04 -40.67
CA HIS A 14 -32.43 -7.77 -39.82
C HIS A 14 -31.86 -8.99 -39.08
N PRO A 15 -32.47 -9.38 -37.95
CA PRO A 15 -32.55 -10.75 -37.48
C PRO A 15 -33.86 -11.41 -37.96
N SER A 16 -33.80 -12.62 -38.54
CA SER A 16 -35.00 -13.46 -38.71
C SER A 16 -34.67 -14.91 -39.05
N ARG A 17 -35.20 -15.85 -38.25
CA ARG A 17 -36.01 -17.03 -38.63
C ARG A 17 -36.41 -17.78 -37.35
N CYS A 18 -37.68 -17.65 -36.95
CA CYS A 18 -38.79 -18.62 -37.09
C CYS A 18 -38.65 -19.85 -36.16
N TRP A 19 -39.40 -19.93 -35.05
CA TRP A 19 -40.81 -20.34 -34.87
C TRP A 19 -41.09 -21.86 -34.96
N ARG A 20 -41.61 -22.39 -33.83
CA ARG A 20 -42.62 -23.47 -33.68
C ARG A 20 -42.20 -24.92 -34.00
N GLN A 21 -42.66 -25.98 -33.32
CA GLN A 21 -43.54 -26.18 -32.15
C GLN A 21 -43.52 -27.66 -31.70
N CYS A 22 -44.12 -27.91 -30.52
CA CYS A 22 -44.88 -29.12 -30.11
C CYS A 22 -44.15 -30.40 -29.62
N LEU A 23 -44.03 -30.45 -28.28
CA LEU A 23 -44.60 -31.42 -27.31
C LEU A 23 -45.21 -32.77 -27.74
N SER A 24 -45.07 -33.69 -26.77
CA SER A 24 -45.84 -34.93 -26.52
C SER A 24 -45.33 -36.16 -27.30
N GLN A 25 -45.29 -37.38 -26.79
CA GLN A 25 -45.76 -37.97 -25.53
C GLN A 25 -45.16 -39.39 -25.39
N VAL A 26 -45.16 -39.92 -24.16
CA VAL A 26 -45.29 -41.34 -23.77
C VAL A 26 -44.13 -42.30 -24.04
N GLY A 27 -43.68 -42.92 -22.94
CA GLY A 27 -42.68 -43.97 -22.92
C GLY A 27 -43.22 -45.37 -23.19
N LYS A 28 -42.27 -46.31 -23.19
CA LYS A 28 -42.35 -47.77 -22.94
C LYS A 28 -40.90 -48.25 -23.05
N SER A 29 -40.23 -48.52 -21.92
CA SER A 29 -40.07 -49.87 -21.36
C SER A 29 -39.45 -50.84 -22.36
N LEU A 30 -38.24 -51.33 -22.06
CA LEU A 30 -37.98 -52.75 -21.76
C LEU A 30 -36.51 -53.16 -21.99
N ILE A 31 -36.02 -53.95 -21.03
CA ILE A 31 -35.09 -55.08 -21.18
C ILE A 31 -33.58 -54.78 -21.24
N ALA A 32 -32.93 -55.11 -20.13
CA ALA A 32 -31.51 -55.43 -20.04
C ALA A 32 -31.18 -56.75 -20.76
N PRO A 33 -29.91 -56.95 -21.12
CA PRO A 33 -29.33 -58.27 -20.93
C PRO A 33 -28.04 -58.20 -20.10
N SER A 34 -28.02 -59.03 -19.06
CA SER A 34 -26.82 -59.71 -18.58
C SER A 34 -26.21 -60.55 -19.71
N PHE A 35 -24.89 -60.50 -19.93
CA PHE A 35 -24.05 -61.72 -19.93
C PHE A 35 -22.55 -61.44 -20.20
N SER A 36 -21.73 -62.16 -19.43
CA SER A 36 -20.40 -62.72 -19.75
C SER A 36 -19.23 -61.81 -20.17
N SER A 37 -18.23 -61.80 -19.31
CA SER A 37 -16.81 -61.57 -19.62
C SER A 37 -16.30 -62.48 -20.74
N PRO A 38 -15.22 -62.05 -21.44
CA PRO A 38 -14.01 -62.87 -21.39
C PRO A 38 -12.74 -62.06 -21.14
N ARG A 39 -12.04 -62.52 -20.10
CA ARG A 39 -10.59 -62.73 -19.99
C ARG A 39 -9.78 -62.40 -21.27
N LEU A 40 -8.97 -61.34 -21.22
CA LEU A 40 -7.71 -61.24 -21.95
C LEU A 40 -6.64 -60.70 -21.01
N SER A 41 -5.84 -61.65 -20.53
CA SER A 41 -4.50 -61.46 -20.02
C SER A 41 -3.63 -60.78 -21.07
N GLN A 42 -2.88 -59.75 -20.70
CA GLN A 42 -1.54 -59.49 -21.19
C GLN A 42 -0.86 -58.40 -20.36
N THR A 43 -0.02 -58.88 -19.44
CA THR A 43 1.29 -58.31 -19.03
C THR A 43 1.58 -56.85 -19.41
N CYS A 44 1.59 -55.95 -18.42
CA CYS A 44 2.40 -54.73 -18.47
C CYS A 44 3.61 -54.90 -17.55
N ARG A 45 4.70 -55.39 -18.12
CA ARG A 45 6.06 -55.20 -17.59
C ARG A 45 6.41 -53.71 -17.63
N SER A 46 7.11 -53.25 -16.58
CA SER A 46 8.15 -52.19 -16.54
C SER A 46 7.96 -50.98 -17.47
N TYR A 47 8.06 -49.75 -17.00
CA TYR A 47 9.33 -49.13 -16.67
C TYR A 47 9.08 -47.84 -15.89
N GLY A 48 9.75 -47.69 -14.75
CA GLY A 48 10.01 -46.39 -14.16
C GLY A 48 10.78 -45.53 -15.16
N ARG A 49 10.28 -44.32 -15.43
CA ARG A 49 11.08 -43.27 -16.07
C ARG A 49 11.48 -42.28 -15.00
N ALA A 50 12.73 -42.40 -14.59
CA ALA A 50 13.47 -41.37 -13.89
C ALA A 50 13.51 -40.09 -14.76
N TRP A 51 13.28 -38.95 -14.13
CA TRP A 51 13.51 -37.63 -14.70
C TRP A 51 14.97 -37.52 -15.19
N ARG A 52 15.17 -37.17 -16.47
CA ARG A 52 16.47 -36.70 -16.96
C ARG A 52 16.44 -35.17 -17.03
N PRO A 53 17.44 -34.46 -16.48
CA PRO A 53 17.56 -33.02 -16.69
C PRO A 53 17.97 -32.74 -18.16
N PRO A 54 17.61 -31.56 -18.72
CA PRO A 54 17.98 -31.19 -20.07
C PRO A 54 19.49 -30.96 -20.22
N PRO A 55 20.07 -31.14 -21.42
CA PRO A 55 21.50 -31.03 -21.64
C PRO A 55 21.99 -29.58 -21.57
N ARG A 56 23.16 -29.41 -20.97
CA ARG A 56 23.92 -28.16 -20.84
C ARG A 56 24.48 -27.79 -22.22
N MET A 57 24.02 -26.69 -22.80
CA MET A 57 24.56 -26.15 -24.04
C MET A 57 25.99 -25.64 -23.78
N LEU A 58 26.99 -26.34 -24.31
CA LEU A 58 28.37 -25.88 -24.35
C LEU A 58 28.52 -24.99 -25.59
N LEU A 59 28.87 -23.72 -25.37
CA LEU A 59 29.32 -22.83 -26.44
C LEU A 59 30.69 -23.33 -26.96
N PRO A 60 30.91 -23.37 -28.29
CA PRO A 60 32.16 -23.86 -28.83
C PRO A 60 33.32 -22.88 -28.57
N GLU A 61 34.29 -23.32 -27.78
CA GLU A 61 35.66 -22.83 -27.83
C GLU A 61 36.24 -23.15 -29.21
N LYS A 62 36.19 -22.20 -30.14
CA LYS A 62 37.02 -22.18 -31.35
C LYS A 62 36.80 -20.87 -32.06
N LEU A 63 37.65 -19.90 -31.76
CA LEU A 63 38.19 -18.94 -32.71
C LEU A 63 39.40 -18.28 -32.04
N LEU A 64 40.47 -19.06 -31.92
CA LEU A 64 41.79 -18.57 -31.58
C LEU A 64 42.71 -19.05 -32.69
N LYS A 65 43.08 -18.11 -33.59
CA LYS A 65 44.46 -17.86 -34.07
C LYS A 65 44.45 -17.10 -35.40
N SER A 66 44.83 -15.83 -35.33
CA SER A 66 45.80 -15.24 -36.24
C SER A 66 46.69 -14.27 -35.43
N PRO A 67 48.03 -14.29 -35.61
CA PRO A 67 48.93 -13.36 -34.94
C PRO A 67 48.85 -11.94 -35.56
N PRO A 68 49.14 -10.89 -34.78
CA PRO A 68 48.99 -9.51 -35.24
C PRO A 68 50.12 -9.12 -36.21
N ALA A 69 49.77 -8.45 -37.31
CA ALA A 69 50.72 -7.68 -38.11
C ALA A 69 50.98 -6.34 -37.40
N GLN A 70 52.27 -6.04 -37.20
CA GLN A 70 52.74 -4.79 -36.61
C GLN A 70 52.59 -3.64 -37.61
N VAL A 71 51.90 -2.57 -37.21
CA VAL A 71 52.05 -1.22 -37.75
C VAL A 71 51.96 -0.24 -36.57
N ALA A 72 52.99 0.61 -36.42
CA ALA A 72 53.00 1.80 -35.57
C ALA A 72 53.18 3.03 -36.48
N PRO A 73 53.07 4.27 -35.98
CA PRO A 73 52.00 4.88 -35.18
C PRO A 73 51.42 6.11 -35.93
N ALA A 74 50.21 6.55 -35.58
CA ALA A 74 49.72 7.87 -35.99
C ALA A 74 48.75 8.43 -34.93
N ASP A 75 49.32 9.29 -34.08
CA ASP A 75 48.73 10.46 -33.43
C ASP A 75 47.21 10.47 -33.25
N GLN A 76 46.73 9.97 -32.10
CA GLN A 76 45.41 10.37 -31.57
C GLN A 76 45.47 10.50 -30.05
N GLU A 77 45.00 11.65 -29.60
CA GLU A 77 45.03 12.26 -28.28
C GLU A 77 44.62 11.30 -27.14
N GLU A 78 45.40 11.30 -26.06
CA GLU A 78 45.06 10.63 -24.80
C GLU A 78 43.83 11.31 -24.16
N ILE A 79 42.64 10.79 -24.44
CA ILE A 79 41.48 11.01 -23.56
C ILE A 79 41.77 10.22 -22.28
N GLN A 80 41.98 10.92 -21.18
CA GLN A 80 42.21 10.31 -19.88
C GLN A 80 41.03 9.38 -19.53
N PHE A 81 41.34 8.12 -19.24
CA PHE A 81 40.39 7.04 -18.96
C PHE A 81 39.43 7.32 -17.77
N THR A 82 39.68 8.40 -17.03
CA THR A 82 38.85 8.93 -15.95
C THR A 82 37.54 9.57 -16.42
N GLU A 83 37.43 9.95 -17.71
CA GLU A 83 36.21 10.58 -18.25
C GLU A 83 35.17 9.58 -18.78
N MET A 84 35.50 8.28 -18.87
CA MET A 84 34.59 7.25 -19.39
C MET A 84 33.88 6.41 -18.31
N LEU A 85 34.34 6.48 -17.06
CA LEU A 85 33.62 5.97 -15.90
C LEU A 85 33.12 7.17 -15.11
N GLY A 86 31.98 7.71 -15.53
CA GLY A 86 31.31 8.81 -14.84
C GLY A 86 31.27 8.61 -13.33
N ASP A 87 31.36 9.73 -12.59
CA ASP A 87 31.51 9.79 -11.15
C ASP A 87 30.80 8.63 -10.42
N PRO A 88 31.51 7.79 -9.64
CA PRO A 88 30.91 6.65 -8.94
C PRO A 88 29.85 7.05 -7.89
N GLN A 89 29.61 8.35 -7.71
CA GLN A 89 28.66 8.89 -6.75
C GLN A 89 27.25 9.13 -7.30
N LEU A 90 27.02 9.00 -8.61
CA LEU A 90 25.67 9.02 -9.18
C LEU A 90 25.23 7.60 -9.56
N ASN A 91 25.22 6.71 -8.56
CA ASN A 91 24.51 5.44 -8.70
C ASN A 91 23.04 5.66 -8.28
N PRO A 92 22.08 5.73 -9.22
CA PRO A 92 20.67 5.98 -8.92
C PRO A 92 20.00 4.85 -8.10
N PHE A 93 20.73 3.75 -7.87
CA PHE A 93 20.31 2.62 -7.04
C PHE A 93 21.08 2.50 -5.73
N ASN A 94 21.85 3.51 -5.32
CA ASN A 94 22.41 3.53 -3.96
C ASN A 94 21.32 3.97 -2.97
N PRO A 95 20.79 3.08 -2.11
CA PRO A 95 19.75 3.43 -1.15
C PRO A 95 20.24 4.38 -0.04
N LYS A 96 21.53 4.73 -0.01
CA LYS A 96 22.10 5.73 0.91
C LYS A 96 21.86 7.18 0.49
N ILE A 97 21.32 7.42 -0.71
CA ILE A 97 20.73 8.72 -1.06
C ILE A 97 19.26 8.65 -0.62
N LEU A 98 19.03 8.46 0.68
CA LEU A 98 17.81 9.01 1.25
C LEU A 98 17.99 10.53 1.08
N PRO A 99 17.04 11.26 0.48
CA PRO A 99 17.14 12.71 0.46
C PRO A 99 17.45 13.16 1.88
N GLU A 100 18.41 14.09 2.02
CA GLU A 100 18.67 14.79 3.29
C GLU A 100 17.31 15.03 3.93
N GLU A 101 17.19 14.58 5.19
CA GLU A 101 16.01 14.73 6.03
C GLU A 101 15.37 16.08 5.67
N ILE A 102 14.18 16.07 5.05
CA ILE A 102 13.60 17.28 4.46
C ILE A 102 13.58 18.34 5.56
N GLN A 103 14.52 19.27 5.52
CA GLN A 103 14.61 20.34 6.50
C GLN A 103 13.52 21.32 6.11
N TYR A 104 12.37 21.19 6.75
CA TYR A 104 11.33 22.20 6.66
C TYR A 104 11.93 23.47 7.27
N GLY A 105 12.28 24.44 6.43
CA GLY A 105 12.79 25.73 6.88
C GLY A 105 11.86 26.36 7.91
N ASP A 106 12.43 27.18 8.79
CA ASP A 106 11.69 27.82 9.86
C ASP A 106 10.52 28.63 9.25
N PRO A 107 9.29 28.50 9.78
CA PRO A 107 8.11 29.12 9.19
C PRO A 107 8.17 30.65 9.11
N VAL A 108 9.10 31.26 9.85
CA VAL A 108 9.27 32.72 9.99
C VAL A 108 10.41 33.24 9.11
N GLU A 109 11.24 32.37 8.54
CA GLU A 109 12.33 32.81 7.66
C GLU A 109 11.77 33.31 6.32
N GLY A 110 11.90 34.62 6.08
CA GLY A 110 11.52 35.26 4.81
C GLY A 110 10.14 35.94 4.80
N LEU A 111 9.46 36.06 5.95
CA LEU A 111 8.22 36.83 6.05
C LEU A 111 8.51 38.34 6.13
N GLU A 112 7.63 39.14 5.52
CA GLU A 112 7.68 40.61 5.67
C GLU A 112 7.42 40.99 7.14
N PRO A 113 7.99 42.10 7.66
CA PRO A 113 7.86 42.46 9.08
C PRO A 113 6.41 42.61 9.57
N HIS A 114 5.47 42.98 8.69
CA HIS A 114 4.05 43.07 9.04
C HIS A 114 3.40 41.69 9.21
N GLU A 115 3.74 40.73 8.36
CA GLU A 115 3.22 39.36 8.41
C GLU A 115 3.69 38.64 9.67
N ALA A 116 4.96 38.84 10.05
CA ALA A 116 5.51 38.32 11.29
C ALA A 116 4.75 38.84 12.52
N ARG A 117 4.31 40.11 12.52
CA ARG A 117 3.49 40.68 13.61
C ARG A 117 2.13 40.01 13.70
N ILE A 118 1.44 39.83 12.57
CA ILE A 118 0.14 39.13 12.52
C ILE A 118 0.29 37.69 13.01
N HIS A 119 1.33 36.99 12.56
CA HIS A 119 1.62 35.62 12.99
C HIS A 119 1.79 35.53 14.51
N ASN A 120 2.57 36.43 15.11
CA ASN A 120 2.79 36.46 16.55
C ASN A 120 1.50 36.78 17.31
N GLU A 121 0.72 37.75 16.85
CA GLU A 121 -0.59 38.11 17.43
C GLU A 121 -1.57 36.92 17.42
N VAL A 122 -1.67 36.21 16.29
CA VAL A 122 -2.51 35.01 16.18
C VAL A 122 -2.00 33.89 17.09
N THR A 123 -0.69 33.68 17.15
CA THR A 123 -0.08 32.67 18.02
C THR A 123 -0.37 32.94 19.50
N GLU A 124 -0.27 34.20 19.94
CA GLU A 124 -0.58 34.61 21.31
C GLU A 124 -2.06 34.39 21.64
N ARG A 125 -2.98 34.72 20.71
CA ARG A 125 -4.41 34.45 20.88
C ARG A 125 -4.70 32.98 21.07
N ILE A 126 -4.11 32.12 20.24
CA ILE A 126 -4.29 30.66 20.36
C ILE A 126 -3.69 30.16 21.67
N ASN A 127 -2.51 30.66 22.07
CA ASN A 127 -1.89 30.31 23.34
C ASN A 127 -2.78 30.67 24.55
N ASN A 128 -3.40 31.85 24.54
CA ASN A 128 -4.33 32.25 25.58
C ASN A 128 -5.54 31.31 25.63
N GLN A 129 -6.14 30.98 24.48
CA GLN A 129 -7.25 30.02 24.40
C GLN A 129 -6.89 28.63 24.91
N ILE A 130 -5.70 28.12 24.58
CA ILE A 130 -5.20 26.83 25.08
C ILE A 130 -5.03 26.88 26.61
N THR A 131 -4.49 27.97 27.15
CA THR A 131 -4.23 28.09 28.59
C THR A 131 -5.51 28.28 29.40
N GLU A 132 -6.50 28.97 28.85
CA GLU A 132 -7.82 29.16 29.46
C GLU A 132 -8.70 27.92 29.31
N GLY A 133 -8.37 27.01 28.39
CA GLY A 133 -9.22 25.87 28.04
C GLY A 133 -10.53 26.28 27.35
N SER A 134 -10.60 27.51 26.81
CA SER A 134 -11.76 28.05 26.11
C SER A 134 -11.83 27.54 24.65
N HIS A 135 -11.58 26.25 24.46
CA HIS A 135 -11.68 25.60 23.16
C HIS A 135 -12.76 24.52 23.21
N GLY A 136 -13.47 24.32 22.10
CA GLY A 136 -14.42 23.23 21.92
C GLY A 136 -13.76 21.84 21.88
N ARG A 137 -14.54 20.84 21.43
CA ARG A 137 -14.08 19.46 21.27
C ARG A 137 -12.94 19.38 20.26
N LEU A 138 -11.85 18.73 20.65
CA LEU A 138 -10.67 18.56 19.81
C LEU A 138 -10.81 17.36 18.88
N PHE A 139 -10.19 17.47 17.71
CA PHE A 139 -9.91 16.33 16.85
C PHE A 139 -8.42 16.29 16.53
N ALA A 140 -7.89 15.09 16.33
CA ALA A 140 -6.51 14.88 15.91
C ALA A 140 -6.47 14.03 14.64
N VAL A 141 -5.41 14.22 13.85
CA VAL A 141 -5.05 13.32 12.75
C VAL A 141 -3.80 12.57 13.18
N VAL A 142 -3.94 11.27 13.44
CA VAL A 142 -2.87 10.40 13.91
C VAL A 142 -2.40 9.48 12.80
N PHE A 143 -1.09 9.26 12.70
CA PHE A 143 -0.53 8.27 11.77
C PHE A 143 -0.14 7.00 12.50
N LEU A 144 -0.87 5.93 12.20
CA LEU A 144 -0.74 4.64 12.86
C LEU A 144 -0.80 3.53 11.81
N SER A 145 0.06 2.51 11.95
CA SER A 145 0.01 1.32 11.08
C SER A 145 0.08 1.61 9.57
N GLY A 146 0.76 2.70 9.19
CA GLY A 146 0.89 3.10 7.78
C GLY A 146 -0.32 3.85 7.20
N ARG A 147 -1.29 4.25 8.02
CA ARG A 147 -2.49 5.01 7.61
C ARG A 147 -2.76 6.18 8.55
N GLN A 148 -3.46 7.18 8.04
CA GLN A 148 -3.90 8.33 8.83
C GLN A 148 -5.34 8.12 9.32
N TYR A 149 -5.59 8.46 10.57
CA TYR A 149 -6.90 8.37 11.21
C TYR A 149 -7.28 9.74 11.76
N ARG A 150 -8.48 10.21 11.40
CA ARG A 150 -9.12 11.33 12.08
C ARG A 150 -9.80 10.78 13.33
N VAL A 151 -9.42 11.28 14.49
CA VAL A 151 -9.89 10.81 15.79
C VAL A 151 -10.38 11.96 16.64
N THR A 152 -11.38 11.69 17.46
CA THR A 152 -11.87 12.56 18.54
C THR A 152 -11.91 11.78 19.85
N ASP A 153 -12.18 12.47 20.96
CA ASP A 153 -12.33 11.81 22.26
C ASP A 153 -13.42 10.74 22.22
N GLU A 154 -13.17 9.60 22.86
CA GLU A 154 -14.05 8.43 22.96
C GLU A 154 -14.28 7.62 21.68
N ASP A 155 -13.63 7.97 20.57
CA ASP A 155 -13.75 7.21 19.32
C ASP A 155 -13.09 5.83 19.41
N ILE A 156 -13.64 4.86 18.68
CA ILE A 156 -13.06 3.52 18.53
C ILE A 156 -12.53 3.38 17.11
N ILE A 157 -11.23 3.09 17.00
CA ILE A 157 -10.55 2.82 15.73
C ILE A 157 -10.13 1.35 15.64
N MET A 158 -10.26 0.80 14.45
CA MET A 158 -9.78 -0.54 14.12
C MET A 158 -8.47 -0.45 13.35
N ILE A 159 -7.44 -1.10 13.88
CA ILE A 159 -6.11 -1.13 13.28
C ILE A 159 -5.75 -2.55 12.86
N THR A 160 -5.05 -2.68 11.73
CA THR A 160 -4.56 -3.97 11.25
C THR A 160 -3.17 -4.22 11.83
N GLY A 161 -2.88 -5.46 12.21
CA GLY A 161 -1.56 -5.89 12.67
C GLY A 161 -1.60 -6.66 13.99
N VAL A 162 -0.46 -7.25 14.34
CA VAL A 162 -0.25 -7.92 15.63
C VAL A 162 0.54 -6.97 16.52
N TYR A 163 -0.05 -6.55 17.65
CA TYR A 163 0.60 -5.70 18.64
C TYR A 163 0.81 -6.50 19.92
N HIS A 164 1.95 -6.33 20.58
CA HIS A 164 2.31 -7.06 21.81
C HIS A 164 1.76 -6.44 23.11
N VAL A 165 1.01 -5.34 23.01
CA VAL A 165 0.35 -4.63 24.11
C VAL A 165 -0.82 -5.44 24.68
N GLN A 166 -1.04 -5.49 26.00
CA GLN A 166 -2.16 -6.25 26.56
C GLN A 166 -3.51 -5.53 26.36
N THR A 167 -4.61 -6.27 26.33
CA THR A 167 -5.96 -5.67 26.33
C THR A 167 -6.19 -4.94 27.66
N GLY A 168 -6.66 -3.69 27.59
CA GLY A 168 -6.84 -2.79 28.72
C GLY A 168 -5.67 -1.85 28.98
N GLU A 169 -4.53 -2.03 28.32
CA GLU A 169 -3.36 -1.18 28.50
C GLU A 169 -3.53 0.18 27.80
N ARG A 170 -2.94 1.22 28.39
CA ARG A 170 -2.91 2.59 27.86
C ARG A 170 -1.70 2.80 26.96
N ILE A 171 -1.92 3.33 25.77
CA ILE A 171 -0.91 3.66 24.77
C ILE A 171 -1.00 5.16 24.47
N ARG A 172 0.16 5.83 24.39
CA ARG A 172 0.27 7.19 23.86
C ARG A 172 0.62 7.16 22.36
N MET A 173 -0.12 7.90 21.55
CA MET A 173 0.19 8.04 20.13
C MET A 173 1.16 9.20 19.91
N GLU A 174 2.36 8.91 19.43
CA GLU A 174 3.40 9.94 19.21
C GLU A 174 3.24 10.68 17.88
N LYS A 175 2.81 9.97 16.83
CA LYS A 175 2.78 10.50 15.46
C LYS A 175 1.46 11.22 15.20
N VAL A 176 1.38 12.46 15.65
CA VAL A 176 0.24 13.35 15.40
C VAL A 176 0.61 14.36 14.31
N LEU A 177 -0.23 14.47 13.28
CA LEU A 177 0.02 15.32 12.12
C LEU A 177 -0.70 16.66 12.25
N ALA A 178 -1.92 16.62 12.79
CA ALA A 178 -2.76 17.79 12.96
C ALA A 178 -3.62 17.66 14.22
N VAL A 179 -3.92 18.79 14.83
CA VAL A 179 -4.94 18.92 15.88
C VAL A 179 -5.79 20.12 15.57
N GLY A 180 -7.10 19.99 15.69
CA GLY A 180 -8.02 21.10 15.46
C GLY A 180 -9.16 21.16 16.45
N CYS A 181 -9.71 22.35 16.55
CA CYS A 181 -10.91 22.72 17.28
C CYS A 181 -11.92 23.34 16.31
N SER A 182 -13.04 23.83 16.82
CA SER A 182 -13.97 24.70 16.07
C SER A 182 -13.29 25.97 15.55
N ASP A 183 -12.36 26.54 16.32
CA ASP A 183 -11.90 27.92 16.12
C ASP A 183 -10.53 27.98 15.43
N PHE A 184 -9.64 27.03 15.73
CA PHE A 184 -8.28 26.99 15.19
C PHE A 184 -7.87 25.56 14.84
N THR A 185 -6.87 25.43 13.97
CA THR A 185 -6.27 24.15 13.58
C THR A 185 -4.76 24.31 13.50
N LEU A 186 -4.06 23.36 14.09
CA LEU A 186 -2.61 23.27 14.14
C LEU A 186 -2.17 22.13 13.24
N LEU A 187 -1.28 22.44 12.29
CA LEU A 187 -0.75 21.50 11.31
C LEU A 187 0.76 21.35 11.53
N GLY A 188 1.23 20.11 11.61
CA GLY A 188 2.64 19.78 11.72
C GLY A 188 3.40 19.88 10.40
N ARG A 189 4.73 19.93 10.50
CA ARG A 189 5.65 19.91 9.36
C ARG A 189 6.74 18.84 9.58
N PRO A 190 6.51 17.55 9.27
CA PRO A 190 5.24 16.92 8.93
C PRO A 190 4.45 16.44 10.17
N LEU A 191 5.08 16.42 11.35
CA LEU A 191 4.49 16.01 12.62
C LEU A 191 4.43 17.21 13.58
N LEU A 192 3.50 17.18 14.53
CA LEU A 192 3.49 18.08 15.68
C LEU A 192 4.49 17.58 16.73
N ASP A 193 4.95 18.48 17.59
CA ASP A 193 5.91 18.09 18.62
C ASP A 193 5.28 17.15 19.67
N ARG A 194 6.04 16.14 20.09
CA ARG A 194 5.62 15.07 20.99
C ARG A 194 5.17 15.61 22.35
N GLY A 195 5.82 16.67 22.83
CA GLY A 195 5.48 17.31 24.10
C GLY A 195 4.26 18.24 24.02
N PHE A 196 3.91 18.70 22.82
CA PHE A 196 2.84 19.67 22.63
C PHE A 196 1.45 19.02 22.65
N VAL A 197 1.29 17.85 22.02
CA VAL A 197 0.01 17.10 22.00
C VAL A 197 0.14 15.76 22.70
N ASN A 198 -0.82 15.43 23.55
CA ASN A 198 -0.98 14.10 24.12
C ASN A 198 -2.27 13.46 23.57
N VAL A 199 -2.13 12.32 22.89
CA VAL A 199 -3.26 11.49 22.46
C VAL A 199 -3.14 10.16 23.18
N GLU A 200 -4.00 9.95 24.17
CA GLU A 200 -4.05 8.72 24.95
C GLU A 200 -5.13 7.79 24.41
N ALA A 201 -4.80 6.52 24.35
CA ALA A 201 -5.69 5.49 23.85
C ALA A 201 -5.58 4.20 24.67
N THR A 202 -6.61 3.38 24.64
CA THR A 202 -6.68 2.09 25.32
C THR A 202 -6.97 0.97 24.33
N VAL A 203 -6.27 -0.15 24.49
CA VAL A 203 -6.58 -1.36 23.70
C VAL A 203 -7.82 -2.01 24.27
N ILE A 204 -8.90 -2.10 23.49
CA ILE A 204 -10.13 -2.77 23.93
C ILE A 204 -9.98 -4.28 23.73
N GLU A 205 -9.80 -4.68 22.48
CA GLU A 205 -9.80 -6.10 22.10
C GLU A 205 -8.87 -6.37 20.93
N LYS A 206 -8.51 -7.64 20.78
CA LYS A 206 -7.76 -8.16 19.65
C LYS A 206 -8.60 -9.25 18.98
N THR A 207 -8.93 -9.04 17.72
CA THR A 207 -9.82 -9.91 16.96
C THR A 207 -9.18 -10.32 15.64
N LEU A 208 -9.79 -11.29 14.98
CA LEU A 208 -9.44 -11.65 13.61
C LEU A 208 -10.51 -11.09 12.67
N SER A 209 -10.10 -10.61 11.51
CA SER A 209 -11.02 -10.13 10.50
C SER A 209 -11.98 -11.23 10.04
N TYR A 210 -13.09 -10.80 9.44
CA TYR A 210 -13.91 -11.69 8.63
C TYR A 210 -13.02 -12.40 7.57
N PRO A 211 -13.20 -13.71 7.32
CA PRO A 211 -12.38 -14.45 6.38
C PRO A 211 -12.52 -13.90 4.96
N ILE A 212 -11.42 -13.36 4.44
CA ILE A 212 -11.31 -12.92 3.05
C ILE A 212 -10.97 -14.15 2.20
N ILE A 213 -11.82 -14.46 1.23
CA ILE A 213 -11.64 -15.60 0.34
C ILE A 213 -10.81 -15.18 -0.86
N ARG A 214 -9.59 -15.71 -0.99
CA ARG A 214 -8.72 -15.56 -2.16
C ARG A 214 -8.86 -16.79 -3.05
N PHE A 215 -9.70 -16.68 -4.07
CA PHE A 215 -9.87 -17.71 -5.08
C PHE A 215 -8.98 -17.44 -6.29
N LYS A 216 -8.18 -18.42 -6.70
CA LYS A 216 -7.36 -18.39 -7.91
C LYS A 216 -7.80 -19.51 -8.85
N HIS A 217 -8.15 -19.14 -10.07
CA HIS A 217 -8.43 -20.08 -11.15
C HIS A 217 -7.75 -19.65 -12.44
N LEU A 218 -6.96 -20.56 -13.04
CA LEU A 218 -6.41 -20.38 -14.39
C LEU A 218 -7.23 -21.23 -15.38
N ARG A 219 -7.64 -20.64 -16.50
CA ARG A 219 -8.35 -21.38 -17.56
C ARG A 219 -7.38 -22.31 -18.28
N LYS A 220 -7.86 -23.50 -18.67
CA LYS A 220 -7.10 -24.55 -19.40
C LYS A 220 -5.87 -25.11 -18.67
N ILE A 221 -5.64 -24.70 -17.43
CA ILE A 221 -4.65 -25.27 -16.51
C ILE A 221 -5.44 -25.80 -15.30
N PRO A 222 -5.14 -26.98 -14.73
CA PRO A 222 -5.82 -27.52 -13.56
C PRO A 222 -5.43 -26.78 -12.26
N LEU A 223 -5.31 -25.46 -12.29
CA LEU A 223 -5.11 -24.64 -11.10
C LEU A 223 -6.46 -24.05 -10.67
N ARG A 224 -6.96 -24.55 -9.54
CA ARG A 224 -8.09 -24.02 -8.78
C ARG A 224 -7.70 -24.08 -7.31
N THR A 225 -7.58 -22.93 -6.67
CA THR A 225 -7.17 -22.86 -5.26
C THR A 225 -7.98 -21.80 -4.55
N THR A 226 -8.62 -22.19 -3.45
CA THR A 226 -9.31 -21.28 -2.52
C THR A 226 -8.46 -21.17 -1.26
N ARG A 227 -8.11 -19.96 -0.85
CA ARG A 227 -7.45 -19.70 0.44
C ARG A 227 -8.29 -18.74 1.25
N PHE A 228 -8.50 -19.05 2.52
CA PHE A 228 -9.15 -18.16 3.48
C PHE A 228 -8.07 -17.40 4.24
N ASN A 229 -8.06 -16.09 4.13
CA ASN A 229 -7.15 -15.23 4.88
C ASN A 229 -7.94 -14.50 5.96
N ARG A 230 -7.43 -14.50 7.19
CA ARG A 230 -7.95 -13.67 8.28
C ARG A 230 -6.81 -12.79 8.75
N GLU A 231 -7.04 -11.49 8.75
CA GLU A 231 -6.04 -10.52 9.17
C GLU A 231 -6.24 -10.20 10.65
N PRO A 232 -5.18 -10.16 11.47
CA PRO A 232 -5.28 -9.74 12.85
C PRO A 232 -5.66 -8.26 12.91
N GLN A 233 -6.66 -7.97 13.75
CA GLN A 233 -7.20 -6.64 13.98
C GLN A 233 -7.15 -6.33 15.47
N THR A 234 -6.91 -5.07 15.80
CA THR A 234 -6.94 -4.58 17.18
C THR A 234 -7.88 -3.39 17.24
N LEU A 235 -8.80 -3.39 18.20
CA LEU A 235 -9.66 -2.25 18.48
C LEU A 235 -9.03 -1.39 19.56
N ILE A 236 -8.93 -0.11 19.28
CA ILE A 236 -8.36 0.89 20.18
C ILE A 236 -9.41 1.98 20.41
N ARG A 237 -9.66 2.33 21.66
CA ARG A 237 -10.46 3.49 22.04
C ARG A 237 -9.56 4.67 22.33
N ILE A 238 -9.89 5.84 21.80
CA ILE A 238 -9.25 7.09 22.15
C ILE A 238 -9.86 7.57 23.46
N ASN A 239 -9.03 7.81 24.46
CA ASN A 239 -9.47 8.29 25.76
C ASN A 239 -9.66 9.81 25.71
N SER A 240 -8.60 10.51 25.35
CA SER A 240 -8.55 11.97 25.33
C SER A 240 -7.46 12.50 24.41
N VAL A 241 -7.74 13.62 23.77
CA VAL A 241 -6.81 14.48 23.05
C VAL A 241 -6.61 15.74 23.88
N SER A 242 -5.39 16.00 24.35
CA SER A 242 -5.08 17.16 25.18
C SER A 242 -3.79 17.87 24.76
N PHE A 243 -3.67 19.14 25.11
CA PHE A 243 -2.42 19.89 24.97
C PHE A 243 -1.55 19.69 26.21
N GLY A 244 -0.24 19.53 26.01
CA GLY A 244 0.74 19.35 27.09
C GLY A 244 1.44 20.65 27.50
N ARG A 245 1.67 21.56 26.55
CA ARG A 245 2.39 22.83 26.77
C ARG A 245 1.90 23.92 25.81
N ARG A 246 2.45 25.13 25.92
CA ARG A 246 2.14 26.25 25.01
C ARG A 246 2.77 26.06 23.63
N LEU A 247 2.21 26.72 22.62
CA LEU A 247 2.80 26.78 21.28
C LEU A 247 4.12 27.54 21.33
N ASN A 248 5.11 27.05 20.56
CA ASN A 248 6.49 27.59 20.45
C ASN A 248 7.34 27.53 21.72
N GLU A 249 6.86 26.91 22.80
CA GLU A 249 7.70 26.52 23.93
C GLU A 249 8.50 25.28 23.51
N GLN A 250 9.83 25.32 23.58
CA GLN A 250 10.65 24.12 23.33
C GLN A 250 10.74 23.30 24.61
N ALA A 251 10.66 21.97 24.51
CA ALA A 251 10.94 21.11 25.66
C ALA A 251 12.43 21.26 26.01
N ASP A 252 12.74 21.62 27.25
CA ASP A 252 14.12 21.59 27.74
C ASP A 252 14.69 20.19 27.49
N SER A 253 15.93 20.14 27.00
CA SER A 253 16.60 18.91 26.51
C SER A 253 16.72 17.81 27.59
N GLN A 254 16.36 18.13 28.83
CA GLN A 254 16.41 17.26 30.00
C GLN A 254 15.23 16.26 30.09
N ASP A 255 14.10 16.52 29.44
CA ASP A 255 12.92 15.63 29.51
C ASP A 255 12.94 14.47 28.52
N VAL A 256 13.76 14.57 27.46
CA VAL A 256 13.93 13.49 26.46
C VAL A 256 14.68 12.30 27.08
N VAL A 257 15.64 12.55 27.97
CA VAL A 257 16.47 11.52 28.61
C VAL A 257 15.66 10.64 29.58
N ARG A 258 14.62 11.20 30.20
CA ARG A 258 13.78 10.49 31.20
C ARG A 258 12.81 9.48 30.58
N ASN A 259 12.43 9.65 29.31
CA ASN A 259 11.45 8.79 28.63
C ASN A 259 12.08 7.60 27.88
N ILE A 260 13.41 7.49 27.88
CA ILE A 260 14.17 6.39 27.24
C ILE A 260 14.64 5.34 28.28
N SER A 261 14.37 5.58 29.57
CA SER A 261 14.79 4.71 30.70
C SER A 261 13.71 3.71 31.09
#